data_AF-A0A832JAR4-F1
#
_entry.id   AF-A0A832JAR4-F1
#
_cell.length_a   1.000
_cell.length_b   1.000
_cell.length_c   1.000
_cell.angle_alpha   90.00
_cell.angle_beta   90.00
_cell.angle_gamma   90.00
#
_symmetry.space_group_name_H-M   'P 1'
#
loop_
_entity.id
_entity.type
_entity.pdbx_description
1 polymer ?
#
loop_
_entity_poly.entity_id
_entity_poly.type
_entity_poly.pdbx_seq_one_letter_code
_entity_poly.pdbx_strand_id
1 'polypeptide(L)'
;MVEAGLACIPQESQYAEAIRDVLQWYRENPEDWERTWEWVNRKYHQNPRYRRFSCSKGDFNIDAKLNGAYVVIGLLYGKGDPEQTIVIAMRCGQDSDCNPSSAAGVLFTTIGFSRIPERFKIELNWDGVFSHTPYSFRRLIAVCERLARQVVAGSGGRIERDAKGREIFLVPLEKPKPSPLEQSWEAVR
;
A
#
# COMPACT_ATOMS: atom_id res chain seq x y z
N MET A 1 9.35 5.64 -4.04
CA MET A 1 8.04 5.42 -3.37
C MET A 1 8.15 4.39 -2.27
N VAL A 2 8.50 3.13 -2.60
CA VAL A 2 8.63 2.05 -1.60
C VAL A 2 9.61 2.39 -0.48
N GLU A 3 10.80 2.91 -0.81
CA GLU A 3 11.81 3.31 0.19
C GLU A 3 11.33 4.42 1.14
N ALA A 4 10.51 5.36 0.64
CA ALA A 4 9.92 6.41 1.47
C ALA A 4 8.92 5.82 2.48
N GLY A 5 8.12 4.83 2.07
CA GLY A 5 7.23 4.10 2.97
C GLY A 5 7.99 3.23 3.98
N LEU A 6 9.06 2.58 3.54
CA LEU A 6 9.94 1.77 4.40
C LEU A 6 10.57 2.60 5.52
N ALA A 7 10.91 3.86 5.27
CA ALA A 7 11.45 4.76 6.29
C ALA A 7 10.44 5.12 7.40
N CYS A 8 9.15 4.84 7.22
CA CYS A 8 8.08 5.16 8.18
C CYS A 8 7.77 4.01 9.15
N ILE A 9 8.40 2.84 9.02
CA ILE A 9 8.12 1.66 9.85
C ILE A 9 9.36 1.25 10.67
N PRO A 10 9.20 0.57 11.83
CA PRO A 10 10.34 0.15 12.65
C PRO A 10 11.27 -0.76 11.85
N GLN A 11 12.56 -0.40 11.78
CA GLN A 11 13.54 -1.05 10.89
C GLN A 11 13.78 -2.53 11.25
N GLU A 12 13.62 -2.85 12.53
CA GLU A 12 13.79 -4.16 13.16
C GLU A 12 12.55 -5.05 12.97
N SER A 13 11.43 -4.50 12.47
CA SER A 13 10.22 -5.29 12.21
C SER A 13 10.43 -6.27 11.06
N GLN A 14 9.79 -7.44 11.14
CA GLN A 14 9.78 -8.40 10.03
C GLN A 14 9.10 -7.84 8.78
N TYR A 15 8.20 -6.85 8.94
CA TYR A 15 7.63 -6.13 7.80
C TYR A 15 8.72 -5.36 7.06
N ALA A 16 9.53 -4.57 7.78
CA ALA A 16 10.65 -3.85 7.19
C ALA A 16 11.71 -4.79 6.61
N GLU A 17 11.97 -5.94 7.23
CA GLU A 17 12.82 -7.01 6.67
C GLU A 17 12.29 -7.49 5.31
N ALA A 18 11.00 -7.86 5.22
CA ALA A 18 10.41 -8.35 3.98
C ALA A 18 10.46 -7.33 2.84
N ILE A 19 10.19 -6.05 3.14
CA ILE A 19 10.27 -5.01 2.11
C ILE A 19 11.72 -4.78 1.66
N ARG A 20 12.70 -4.85 2.57
CA ARG A 20 14.13 -4.76 2.20
C ARG A 20 14.56 -5.92 1.32
N ASP A 21 14.13 -7.14 1.65
CA ASP A 21 14.40 -8.31 0.82
C ASP A 21 13.80 -8.18 -0.58
N VAL A 22 12.53 -7.77 -0.69
CA VAL A 22 11.90 -7.55 -2.00
C VAL A 22 12.64 -6.49 -2.81
N LEU A 23 13.07 -5.38 -2.18
CA LEU A 23 13.88 -4.36 -2.84
C LEU A 23 15.23 -4.90 -3.32
N GLN A 24 15.88 -5.75 -2.53
CA GLN A 24 17.12 -6.41 -2.92
C GLN A 24 16.89 -7.37 -4.09
N TRP A 25 15.92 -8.27 -3.97
CA TRP A 25 15.61 -9.29 -4.97
C TRP A 25 15.11 -8.70 -6.29
N TYR A 26 14.41 -7.57 -6.24
CA TYR A 26 14.10 -6.77 -7.42
C TYR A 26 15.36 -6.27 -8.14
N ARG A 27 16.38 -5.79 -7.41
CA ARG A 27 17.65 -5.38 -8.03
C ARG A 27 18.41 -6.56 -8.62
N GLU A 28 18.32 -7.74 -8.00
CA GLU A 28 18.94 -8.98 -8.49
C GLU A 28 18.21 -9.57 -9.70
N ASN A 29 16.88 -9.42 -9.77
CA ASN A 29 16.02 -10.01 -10.82
C ASN A 29 15.00 -8.98 -11.33
N PRO A 30 15.42 -7.88 -12.00
CA PRO A 30 14.54 -6.75 -12.31
C PRO A 30 13.41 -7.04 -13.30
N GLU A 31 13.52 -8.13 -14.07
CA GLU A 31 12.53 -8.54 -15.07
C GLU A 31 11.77 -9.82 -14.69
N ASP A 32 12.12 -10.47 -13.58
CA ASP A 32 11.54 -11.74 -13.16
C ASP A 32 10.88 -11.60 -11.78
N TRP A 33 9.62 -11.16 -11.81
CA TRP A 33 8.82 -11.00 -10.60
C TRP A 33 8.45 -12.35 -9.97
N GLU A 34 8.32 -13.42 -10.78
CA GLU A 34 7.98 -14.76 -10.33
C GLU A 34 9.11 -15.29 -9.45
N ARG A 35 10.38 -15.02 -9.81
CA ARG A 35 11.54 -15.34 -8.96
C ARG A 35 11.52 -14.66 -7.60
N THR A 36 11.24 -13.36 -7.56
CA THR A 36 11.12 -12.63 -6.29
C THR A 36 9.94 -13.16 -5.47
N TRP A 37 8.82 -13.46 -6.11
CA TRP A 37 7.66 -14.09 -5.47
C TRP A 37 7.99 -15.48 -4.89
N GLU A 38 8.74 -16.33 -5.60
CA GLU A 38 9.19 -17.63 -5.11
C GLU A 38 10.01 -17.48 -3.82
N TRP A 39 10.91 -16.50 -3.78
CA TRP A 39 11.76 -16.24 -2.62
C TRP A 39 10.97 -15.68 -1.44
N VAL A 40 10.02 -14.76 -1.69
CA VAL A 40 9.06 -14.30 -0.68
C VAL A 40 8.28 -15.48 -0.12
N ASN A 41 7.73 -16.35 -0.96
CA ASN A 41 6.96 -17.50 -0.50
C ASN A 41 7.80 -18.45 0.34
N ARG A 42 9.01 -18.79 -0.13
CA ARG A 42 9.91 -19.69 0.58
C ARG A 42 10.27 -19.14 1.96
N LYS A 43 10.62 -17.85 2.05
CA LYS A 43 11.08 -17.24 3.30
C LYS A 43 9.95 -16.88 4.25
N TYR A 44 8.84 -16.35 3.76
CA TYR A 44 7.80 -15.73 4.60
C TYR A 44 6.50 -16.51 4.67
N HIS A 45 6.16 -17.29 3.62
CA HIS A 45 4.93 -18.08 3.60
C HIS A 45 5.15 -19.54 4.05
N GLN A 46 6.19 -20.20 3.56
CA GLN A 46 6.44 -21.64 3.80
C GLN A 46 7.26 -21.90 5.07
N ASN A 47 8.02 -20.91 5.54
CA ASN A 47 8.87 -21.06 6.72
C ASN A 47 8.07 -20.82 8.02
N PRO A 48 7.85 -21.83 8.88
CA PRO A 48 7.07 -21.67 10.10
C PRO A 48 7.61 -20.61 11.06
N ARG A 49 8.93 -20.33 11.04
CA ARG A 49 9.54 -19.29 11.88
C ARG A 49 9.07 -17.88 11.51
N TYR A 50 8.68 -17.66 10.25
CA TYR A 50 8.19 -16.36 9.76
C TYR A 50 6.65 -16.27 9.70
N ARG A 51 5.94 -17.35 10.09
CA ARG A 51 4.47 -17.42 10.17
C ARG A 51 3.93 -17.22 11.58
N ARG A 52 4.71 -16.65 12.50
CA ARG A 52 4.28 -16.44 13.88
C ARG A 52 3.02 -15.56 13.97
N PHE A 53 2.82 -14.63 13.02
CA PHE A 53 1.64 -13.77 12.89
C PHE A 53 0.45 -14.37 12.12
N SER A 54 0.61 -15.54 11.48
CA SER A 54 -0.38 -16.03 10.51
C SER A 54 -1.73 -16.27 11.16
N CYS A 55 -2.80 -15.75 10.54
CA CYS A 55 -4.18 -15.94 10.99
C CYS A 55 -4.61 -17.42 11.01
N SER A 56 -3.94 -18.28 10.24
CA SER A 56 -4.19 -19.71 10.19
C SER A 56 -2.88 -20.50 10.27
N LYS A 57 -2.94 -21.70 10.87
CA LYS A 57 -1.79 -22.61 10.94
C LYS A 57 -1.72 -23.60 9.77
N GLY A 58 -2.68 -23.55 8.84
CA GLY A 58 -2.75 -24.42 7.66
C GLY A 58 -1.99 -23.88 6.45
N ASP A 59 -2.26 -24.40 5.25
CA ASP A 59 -1.57 -23.96 4.03
C ASP A 59 -1.94 -22.53 3.60
N PHE A 60 -3.10 -22.03 4.06
CA PHE A 60 -3.52 -20.66 3.84
C PHE A 60 -2.88 -19.69 4.84
N ASN A 61 -2.35 -18.56 4.37
CA ASN A 61 -1.69 -17.57 5.20
C ASN A 61 -2.08 -16.14 4.81
N ILE A 62 -2.85 -15.49 5.68
CA ILE A 62 -3.00 -14.03 5.68
C ILE A 62 -2.08 -13.47 6.76
N ASP A 63 -1.17 -12.59 6.34
CA ASP A 63 -0.16 -11.94 7.16
C ASP A 63 0.15 -10.57 6.55
N ALA A 64 0.13 -9.51 7.36
CA ALA A 64 0.32 -8.14 6.89
C ALA A 64 1.67 -7.92 6.18
N LYS A 65 2.75 -8.54 6.68
CA LYS A 65 4.08 -8.51 6.05
C LYS A 65 4.07 -9.21 4.71
N LEU A 66 3.41 -10.36 4.61
CA LEU A 66 3.33 -11.12 3.36
C LEU A 66 2.54 -10.34 2.29
N ASN A 67 1.37 -9.81 2.66
CA ASN A 67 0.55 -8.95 1.82
C ASN A 67 1.33 -7.69 1.38
N GLY A 68 2.04 -7.05 2.32
CA GLY A 68 2.94 -5.93 2.03
C GLY A 68 4.01 -6.25 1.00
N ALA A 69 4.65 -7.41 1.12
CA ALA A 69 5.63 -7.89 0.15
C ALA A 69 5.02 -8.03 -1.25
N TYR A 70 3.82 -8.61 -1.36
CA TYR A 70 3.12 -8.77 -2.65
C TYR A 70 2.69 -7.44 -3.27
N VAL A 71 2.22 -6.49 -2.46
CA VAL A 71 1.94 -5.12 -2.91
C VAL A 71 3.20 -4.47 -3.46
N VAL A 72 4.34 -4.61 -2.76
CA VAL A 72 5.62 -4.03 -3.21
C VAL A 72 6.14 -4.71 -4.48
N ILE A 73 6.01 -6.03 -4.64
CA ILE A 73 6.31 -6.72 -5.90
C ILE A 73 5.50 -6.10 -7.04
N GLY A 74 4.19 -5.96 -6.89
CA GLY A 74 3.32 -5.35 -7.90
C GLY A 74 3.77 -3.92 -8.26
N LEU A 75 4.07 -3.09 -7.25
CA LEU A 75 4.51 -1.71 -7.47
C LEU A 75 5.86 -1.60 -8.20
N LEU A 76 6.82 -2.49 -7.91
CA LEU A 76 8.16 -2.47 -8.52
C LEU A 76 8.13 -3.03 -9.95
N TYR A 77 7.54 -4.20 -10.13
CA TYR A 77 7.54 -4.90 -11.42
C TYR A 77 6.45 -4.41 -12.37
N GLY A 78 5.40 -3.75 -11.85
CA GLY A 78 4.43 -3.04 -12.67
C GLY A 78 4.99 -1.79 -13.33
N LYS A 79 6.15 -1.28 -12.88
CA LYS A 79 6.89 -0.15 -13.51
C LYS A 79 6.03 1.09 -13.75
N GLY A 80 5.04 1.33 -12.88
CA GLY A 80 4.11 2.45 -12.97
C GLY A 80 2.92 2.22 -13.93
N ASP A 81 2.85 1.08 -14.63
CA ASP A 81 1.67 0.68 -15.38
C ASP A 81 0.60 0.11 -14.43
N PRO A 82 -0.62 0.69 -14.40
CA PRO A 82 -1.65 0.23 -13.48
C PRO A 82 -2.09 -1.22 -13.66
N GLU A 83 -2.21 -1.69 -14.90
CA GLU A 83 -2.71 -3.04 -15.16
C GLU A 83 -1.68 -4.09 -14.80
N GLN A 84 -0.42 -3.90 -15.18
CA GLN A 84 0.68 -4.76 -14.76
C GLN A 84 0.83 -4.78 -13.24
N THR A 85 0.76 -3.61 -12.59
CA THR A 85 0.81 -3.50 -11.12
C THR A 85 -0.28 -4.34 -10.46
N ILE A 86 -1.53 -4.21 -10.93
CA ILE A 86 -2.70 -4.95 -10.43
C ILE A 86 -2.55 -6.45 -10.68
N VAL A 87 -2.23 -6.85 -11.91
CA VAL A 87 -2.14 -8.26 -12.32
C VAL A 87 -1.04 -8.97 -11.54
N ILE A 88 0.12 -8.36 -11.38
CA ILE A 88 1.24 -8.96 -10.64
C ILE A 88 0.88 -9.11 -9.15
N ALA A 89 0.38 -8.03 -8.51
CA ALA A 89 -0.02 -8.09 -7.11
C ALA A 89 -1.12 -9.12 -6.84
N MET A 90 -2.09 -9.24 -7.75
CA MET A 90 -3.15 -10.26 -7.70
C MET A 90 -2.58 -11.68 -7.84
N ARG A 91 -1.70 -11.91 -8.81
CA ARG A 91 -1.10 -13.23 -9.08
C ARG A 91 -0.14 -13.70 -7.99
N CYS A 92 0.33 -12.81 -7.12
CA CYS A 92 1.10 -13.21 -5.94
C CYS A 92 0.28 -14.07 -4.94
N GLY A 93 -1.06 -14.01 -5.00
CA GLY A 93 -1.96 -14.91 -4.29
C GLY A 93 -2.21 -14.57 -2.81
N GLN A 94 -2.74 -15.57 -2.08
CA GLN A 94 -3.25 -15.48 -0.70
C GLN A 94 -4.44 -14.51 -0.59
N ASP A 95 -4.17 -13.22 -0.42
CA ASP A 95 -5.16 -12.15 -0.22
C ASP A 95 -5.33 -11.37 -1.55
N SER A 96 -5.89 -12.08 -2.54
CA SER A 96 -5.84 -11.66 -3.95
C SER A 96 -6.79 -10.52 -4.30
N ASP A 97 -7.66 -10.08 -3.40
CA ASP A 97 -8.50 -8.89 -3.53
C ASP A 97 -7.85 -7.67 -2.86
N CYS A 98 -7.31 -7.81 -1.65
CA CYS A 98 -6.70 -6.69 -0.92
C CYS A 98 -5.38 -6.21 -1.54
N ASN A 99 -4.52 -7.13 -1.97
CA ASN A 99 -3.20 -6.81 -2.52
C ASN A 99 -3.27 -5.97 -3.80
N PRO A 100 -4.00 -6.37 -4.86
CA PRO A 100 -4.12 -5.54 -6.07
C PRO A 100 -4.83 -4.22 -5.78
N SER A 101 -5.86 -4.21 -4.94
CA SER A 101 -6.57 -2.98 -4.56
C SER A 101 -5.66 -1.98 -3.86
N SER A 102 -4.81 -2.46 -2.94
CA SER A 102 -3.83 -1.63 -2.22
C SER A 102 -2.74 -1.10 -3.15
N ALA A 103 -2.19 -1.96 -4.03
CA ALA A 103 -1.16 -1.56 -4.99
C ALA A 103 -1.69 -0.51 -5.98
N ALA A 104 -2.90 -0.72 -6.51
CA ALA A 104 -3.59 0.25 -7.37
C ALA A 104 -3.86 1.56 -6.63
N GLY A 105 -4.37 1.52 -5.40
CA GLY A 105 -4.67 2.72 -4.62
C GLY A 105 -3.43 3.59 -4.38
N VAL A 106 -2.30 2.99 -4.04
CA VAL A 106 -1.02 3.69 -3.90
C VAL A 106 -0.61 4.32 -5.24
N LEU A 107 -0.58 3.54 -6.33
CA LEU A 107 -0.16 4.03 -7.64
C LEU A 107 -1.07 5.16 -8.16
N PHE A 108 -2.40 4.98 -8.08
CA PHE A 108 -3.41 5.96 -8.47
C PHE A 108 -3.28 7.27 -7.70
N THR A 109 -2.93 7.21 -6.42
CA THR A 109 -2.66 8.42 -5.62
C THR A 109 -1.48 9.21 -6.18
N THR A 110 -0.42 8.52 -6.63
CA THR A 110 0.77 9.21 -7.19
C THR A 110 0.55 9.80 -8.58
N ILE A 111 -0.27 9.16 -9.41
CA ILE A 111 -0.56 9.66 -10.76
C ILE A 111 -1.75 10.63 -10.77
N GLY A 112 -2.58 10.64 -9.73
CA GLY A 112 -3.75 11.52 -9.64
C GLY A 112 -4.91 11.07 -10.53
N PHE A 113 -6.12 11.39 -10.10
CA PHE A 113 -7.38 10.91 -10.71
C PHE A 113 -7.51 11.19 -12.21
N SER A 114 -7.02 12.34 -12.67
CA SER A 114 -7.08 12.73 -14.08
C SER A 114 -6.22 11.87 -15.01
N ARG A 115 -5.19 11.18 -14.48
CA ARG A 115 -4.32 10.29 -15.26
C ARG A 115 -4.70 8.81 -15.14
N ILE A 116 -5.72 8.47 -14.35
CA ILE A 116 -6.21 7.10 -14.25
C ILE A 116 -6.91 6.72 -15.56
N PRO A 117 -6.53 5.59 -16.21
CA PRO A 117 -7.18 5.11 -17.42
C PRO A 117 -8.69 4.90 -17.23
N GLU A 118 -9.49 5.25 -18.25
CA GLU A 118 -10.96 5.28 -18.15
C GLU A 118 -11.59 3.94 -17.77
N ARG A 119 -10.98 2.83 -18.22
CA ARG A 119 -11.43 1.47 -17.88
C ARG A 119 -11.50 1.19 -16.37
N PHE A 120 -10.72 1.90 -15.55
CA PHE A 120 -10.73 1.76 -14.09
C PHE A 120 -11.74 2.68 -13.39
N LYS A 121 -12.45 3.52 -14.13
CA LYS A 121 -13.41 4.51 -13.60
C LYS A 121 -14.84 4.28 -14.08
N ILE A 122 -15.02 3.66 -15.25
CA ILE A 122 -16.32 3.61 -15.95
C ILE A 122 -17.44 2.95 -15.13
N GLU A 123 -17.12 1.95 -14.32
CA GLU A 123 -18.09 1.24 -13.46
C GLU A 123 -18.25 1.85 -12.05
N LEU A 124 -17.60 2.98 -11.76
CA LEU A 124 -17.71 3.61 -10.44
C LEU A 124 -19.12 4.18 -10.23
N ASN A 125 -19.89 3.52 -9.36
CA ASN A 125 -21.15 4.05 -8.90
C ASN A 125 -20.93 5.14 -7.84
N TRP A 126 -20.97 6.40 -8.26
CA TRP A 126 -20.71 7.57 -7.42
C TRP A 126 -21.66 7.72 -6.24
N ASP A 127 -22.92 7.32 -6.43
CA ASP A 127 -24.01 7.54 -5.47
C ASP A 127 -24.46 6.24 -4.80
N GLY A 128 -23.89 5.09 -5.21
CA GLY A 128 -24.06 3.80 -4.55
C GLY A 128 -23.54 3.84 -3.11
N VAL A 129 -24.34 3.35 -2.18
CA VAL A 129 -24.03 3.35 -0.74
C VAL A 129 -23.31 2.06 -0.36
N PHE A 130 -22.17 2.17 0.31
CA PHE A 130 -21.42 1.02 0.80
C PHE A 130 -22.20 0.30 1.90
N SER A 131 -22.23 -1.04 1.84
CA SER A 131 -22.96 -1.88 2.80
C SER A 131 -22.60 -1.52 4.24
N HIS A 132 -23.62 -1.45 5.10
CA HIS A 132 -23.49 -1.12 6.54
C HIS A 132 -22.93 0.28 6.84
N THR A 133 -22.90 1.20 5.88
CA THR A 133 -22.45 2.59 6.10
C THR A 133 -23.44 3.60 5.51
N PRO A 134 -23.47 4.85 5.99
CA PRO A 134 -24.21 5.93 5.34
C PRO A 134 -23.41 6.62 4.21
N TYR A 135 -22.32 6.02 3.74
CA TYR A 135 -21.40 6.62 2.78
C TYR A 135 -21.64 6.10 1.37
N SER A 136 -21.82 7.02 0.43
CA SER A 136 -21.56 6.78 -0.99
C SER A 136 -20.12 7.12 -1.35
N PHE A 137 -19.67 6.74 -2.54
CA PHE A 137 -18.34 7.13 -3.03
C PHE A 137 -18.17 8.66 -3.03
N ARG A 138 -19.17 9.41 -3.51
CA ARG A 138 -19.18 10.88 -3.46
C ARG A 138 -19.01 11.43 -2.04
N ARG A 139 -19.75 10.88 -1.07
CA ARG A 139 -19.68 11.32 0.33
C ARG A 139 -18.33 10.98 0.95
N LEU A 140 -17.79 9.80 0.63
CA LEU A 140 -16.48 9.36 1.10
C LEU A 140 -15.38 10.31 0.64
N ILE A 141 -15.36 10.67 -0.65
CA ILE A 141 -14.40 11.64 -1.19
C ILE A 141 -14.50 13.00 -0.48
N ALA A 142 -15.70 13.53 -0.27
CA ALA A 142 -15.89 14.80 0.45
C ALA A 142 -15.36 14.75 1.90
N VAL A 143 -15.53 13.61 2.58
CA VAL A 143 -14.98 13.42 3.93
C VAL A 143 -13.46 13.28 3.91
N CYS A 144 -12.89 12.51 2.97
CA CYS A 144 -11.44 12.41 2.81
C CYS A 144 -10.81 13.77 2.52
N GLU A 145 -11.43 14.60 1.68
CA GLU A 145 -10.97 15.96 1.40
C GLU A 145 -11.00 16.83 2.66
N ARG A 146 -12.10 16.79 3.42
CA ARG A 146 -12.21 17.52 4.70
C ARG A 146 -11.12 17.08 5.69
N LEU A 147 -10.88 15.79 5.83
CA LEU A 147 -9.82 15.26 6.69
C LEU A 147 -8.44 15.68 6.20
N ALA A 148 -8.17 15.62 4.89
CA ALA A 148 -6.91 16.07 4.31
C ALA A 148 -6.64 17.55 4.64
N ARG A 149 -7.65 18.42 4.52
CA ARG A 149 -7.54 19.84 4.90
C ARG A 149 -7.19 20.02 6.38
N GLN A 150 -7.82 19.24 7.27
CA GLN A 150 -7.53 19.27 8.71
C GLN A 150 -6.11 18.80 9.01
N VAL A 151 -5.65 17.72 8.37
CA VAL A 151 -4.30 17.18 8.54
C VAL A 151 -3.24 18.16 8.02
N VAL A 152 -3.48 18.80 6.86
CA VAL A 152 -2.57 19.83 6.33
C VAL A 152 -2.48 21.02 7.28
N ALA A 153 -3.60 21.54 7.77
CA ALA A 153 -3.57 22.64 8.75
C ALA A 153 -2.90 22.23 10.08
N GLY A 154 -3.22 21.05 10.61
CA GLY A 154 -2.69 20.54 11.87
C GLY A 154 -1.19 20.23 11.86
N SER A 155 -0.62 19.94 10.69
CA SER A 155 0.83 19.73 10.50
C SER A 155 1.60 21.04 10.27
N GLY A 156 0.93 22.20 10.25
CA GLY A 156 1.55 23.50 9.93
C GLY A 156 1.67 23.77 8.42
N GLY A 157 0.97 22.99 7.60
CA GLY A 157 0.78 23.26 6.18
C GLY A 157 -0.26 24.35 5.92
N ARG A 158 -0.45 24.68 4.64
CA ARG A 158 -1.39 25.72 4.21
C ARG A 158 -2.06 25.39 2.88
N ILE A 159 -3.21 26.00 2.63
CA ILE A 159 -3.95 25.86 1.39
C ILE A 159 -3.94 27.23 0.70
N GLU A 160 -3.31 27.29 -0.47
CA GLU A 160 -3.20 28.49 -1.29
C GLU A 160 -4.04 28.35 -2.56
N ARG A 161 -4.15 29.44 -3.34
CA ARG A 161 -4.73 29.40 -4.68
C ARG A 161 -3.68 29.82 -5.69
N ASP A 162 -3.62 29.11 -6.81
CA ASP A 162 -2.79 29.49 -7.93
C ASP A 162 -3.40 30.66 -8.73
N ALA A 163 -2.68 31.14 -9.74
CA ALA A 163 -3.13 32.22 -10.63
C ALA A 163 -4.45 31.91 -11.39
N LYS A 164 -4.85 30.63 -11.45
CA LYS A 164 -6.09 30.16 -12.08
C LYS A 164 -7.19 29.88 -11.04
N GLY A 165 -6.97 30.22 -9.78
CA GLY A 165 -7.90 30.01 -8.68
C GLY A 165 -7.98 28.57 -8.16
N ARG A 166 -7.14 27.65 -8.66
CA ARG A 166 -7.10 26.26 -8.20
C ARG A 166 -6.43 26.18 -6.85
N GLU A 167 -6.97 25.37 -5.95
CA GLU A 167 -6.36 25.18 -4.64
C GLU A 167 -5.07 24.36 -4.74
N ILE A 168 -4.05 24.80 -4.01
CA ILE A 168 -2.76 24.11 -3.84
C ILE A 168 -2.60 23.80 -2.35
N PHE A 169 -2.40 22.52 -2.05
CA PHE A 169 -2.13 22.03 -0.71
C PHE A 169 -0.61 22.03 -0.51
N LEU A 170 -0.11 22.90 0.37
CA LEU A 170 1.29 22.96 0.75
C LEU A 170 1.48 22.14 2.02
N VAL A 171 1.96 20.91 1.83
CA VAL A 171 2.22 19.94 2.89
C VAL A 171 3.66 20.08 3.36
N PRO A 172 3.92 20.27 4.66
CA PRO A 172 5.27 20.37 5.19
C PRO A 172 5.99 19.02 5.03
N LEU A 173 7.27 19.08 4.64
CA LEU A 173 8.10 17.89 4.58
C LEU A 173 8.57 17.52 5.99
N GLU A 174 8.03 16.43 6.52
CA GLU A 174 8.44 15.89 7.81
C GLU A 174 9.40 14.70 7.62
N LYS A 175 10.41 14.61 8.49
CA LYS A 175 11.25 13.41 8.56
C LYS A 175 10.42 12.27 9.17
N PRO A 176 10.39 11.07 8.56
CA PRO A 176 9.71 9.92 9.13
C PRO A 176 10.16 9.65 10.58
N LYS A 177 9.19 9.38 11.45
CA LYS A 177 9.40 8.99 12.85
C LYS A 177 8.70 7.64 13.07
N PRO A 178 9.37 6.51 12.82
CA PRO A 178 8.82 5.19 13.10
C PRO A 178 8.38 5.09 14.57
N SER A 179 7.30 4.34 14.82
CA SER A 179 6.91 3.98 16.17
C SER A 179 7.96 3.05 16.81
N PRO A 180 7.92 2.84 18.14
CA PRO A 180 8.59 1.70 18.74
C PRO A 180 8.18 0.38 18.06
N LEU A 181 9.08 -0.60 18.06
CA LEU A 181 8.78 -1.94 17.59
C LEU A 181 7.79 -2.62 18.56
N GLU A 182 6.68 -3.06 18.02
CA GLU A 182 5.67 -3.86 18.72
C GLU A 182 5.52 -5.21 18.01
N GLN A 183 5.54 -6.31 18.75
CA GLN A 183 5.35 -7.65 18.21
C GLN A 183 4.10 -8.30 18.81
N SER A 184 3.09 -8.57 17.98
CA SER A 184 1.80 -9.09 18.45
C SER A 184 1.84 -10.52 19.03
N TRP A 185 2.98 -11.22 18.96
CA TRP A 185 3.18 -12.53 19.59
C TRP A 185 4.10 -12.49 20.83
N GLU A 186 4.78 -11.37 21.08
CA GLU A 186 5.53 -11.20 22.31
C GLU A 186 4.56 -10.53 23.28
N ALA A 187 4.14 -11.28 24.31
CA ALA A 187 3.35 -10.67 25.35
C ALA A 187 4.14 -9.49 25.92
N VAL A 188 3.53 -8.30 25.90
CA VAL A 188 4.06 -7.13 26.61
C VAL A 188 4.26 -7.57 28.06
N ARG A 189 5.51 -7.60 28.51
CA ARG A 189 5.85 -7.86 29.92
C ARG A 189 5.62 -6.60 30.74
#